data_AF-A0A418SSI3-F1
#
_entry.id   AF-A0A418SSI3-F1
#
_cell.length_a   1.000
_cell.length_b   1.000
_cell.length_c   1.000
_cell.angle_alpha   90.00
_cell.angle_beta   90.00
_cell.angle_gamma   90.00
#
_symmetry.space_group_name_H-M   'P 1'
#
loop_
_entity.id
_entity.type
_entity.pdbx_description
1 polymer ?
#
loop_
_entity_poly.entity_id
_entity_poly.type
_entity_poly.pdbx_seq_one_letter_code
_entity_poly.pdbx_strand_id
1 'polypeptide(L)'
;MKMREAHQVQTVLEYLVMLNELSYSGIGRKLNITPQQFSDWIKKRRPIPQERLHELAHYFGVVPDALIDSNYYAKPLTLLGRIELHMRLVEQKIAALEAAGAEREDMEPYYEKQKGLRREREDEIRLARAAELLRQGDHQIRSIIDEVLDVLEAGHVDELIRKLKREGS
;
A
#
# COMPACT_ATOMS: atom_id res chain seq x y z
N MET A 1 10.88 11.82 -17.02
CA MET A 1 10.06 10.59 -17.00
C MET A 1 11.01 9.40 -16.88
N LYS A 2 11.27 8.91 -15.66
CA LYS A 2 12.12 7.72 -15.45
C LYS A 2 11.21 6.49 -15.48
N MET A 3 11.33 5.70 -16.54
CA MET A 3 10.71 4.38 -16.58
C MET A 3 11.38 3.46 -15.55
N ARG A 4 10.55 2.94 -14.63
CA ARG A 4 10.60 1.61 -14.02
C ARG A 4 12.01 1.07 -13.75
N GLU A 5 12.58 1.43 -12.60
CA GLU A 5 13.46 0.49 -11.92
C GLU A 5 12.63 -0.74 -11.56
N ALA A 6 13.18 -1.92 -11.88
CA ALA A 6 12.55 -3.21 -11.76
C ALA A 6 11.77 -3.38 -10.45
N HIS A 7 10.60 -4.01 -10.52
CA HIS A 7 9.78 -4.38 -9.37
C HIS A 7 10.56 -5.34 -8.44
N GLN A 8 11.52 -4.84 -7.67
CA GLN A 8 11.84 -5.49 -6.41
C GLN A 8 10.57 -5.38 -5.59
N VAL A 9 9.96 -6.54 -5.35
CA VAL A 9 8.78 -6.65 -4.52
C VAL A 9 9.21 -6.32 -3.10
N GLN A 10 9.11 -5.04 -2.75
CA GLN A 10 9.41 -4.53 -1.42
C GLN A 10 8.63 -5.37 -0.40
N THR A 11 9.29 -5.82 0.66
CA THR A 11 8.58 -6.54 1.72
C THR A 11 7.90 -5.57 2.67
N VAL A 12 6.91 -6.06 3.41
CA VAL A 12 6.24 -5.29 4.48
C VAL A 12 7.28 -4.73 5.45
N LEU A 13 8.24 -5.55 5.91
CA LEU A 13 9.30 -5.10 6.81
C LEU A 13 10.16 -3.98 6.22
N GLU A 14 10.55 -4.11 4.96
CA GLU A 14 11.37 -3.09 4.28
C GLU A 14 10.63 -1.76 4.17
N TYR A 15 9.34 -1.79 3.85
CA TYR A 15 8.53 -0.58 3.76
C TYR A 15 8.29 0.06 5.13
N LEU A 16 8.08 -0.76 6.19
CA LEU A 16 7.96 -0.27 7.56
C LEU A 16 9.23 0.43 8.03
N VAL A 17 10.42 -0.09 7.69
CA VAL A 17 11.69 0.58 7.98
C VAL A 17 11.75 1.94 7.30
N MET A 18 11.42 1.99 6.01
CA MET A 18 11.47 3.21 5.22
C MET A 18 10.51 4.28 5.74
N LEU A 19 9.26 3.91 6.07
CA LEU A 19 8.25 4.85 6.57
C LEU A 19 8.58 5.44 7.94
N ASN A 20 9.27 4.68 8.79
CA ASN A 20 9.64 5.13 10.12
C ASN A 20 11.07 5.73 10.15
N GLU A 21 11.71 5.90 8.99
CA GLU A 21 13.10 6.38 8.85
C GLU A 21 14.10 5.61 9.74
N LEU A 22 13.86 4.32 9.92
CA LEU A 22 14.65 3.48 10.81
C LEU A 22 15.91 2.94 10.11
N SER A 23 16.93 2.68 10.90
CA SER A 23 18.10 1.91 10.46
C SER A 23 18.03 0.48 10.97
N TYR A 24 18.56 -0.49 10.19
CA TYR A 24 18.62 -1.89 10.62
C TYR A 24 19.44 -2.08 11.91
N SER A 25 20.45 -1.23 12.14
CA SER A 25 21.21 -1.20 13.39
C SER A 25 20.41 -0.66 14.57
N GLY A 26 19.52 0.31 14.35
CA GLY A 26 18.56 0.78 15.35
C GLY A 26 17.58 -0.32 15.75
N ILE A 27 16.99 -0.98 14.76
CA ILE A 27 16.04 -2.10 14.96
C ILE A 27 16.72 -3.25 15.70
N GLY A 28 17.92 -3.64 15.27
CA GLY A 28 18.68 -4.72 15.89
C GLY A 28 18.93 -4.49 17.38
N ARG A 29 19.32 -3.26 17.76
CA ARG A 29 19.50 -2.89 19.18
C ARG A 29 18.19 -2.95 19.97
N LYS A 30 17.08 -2.50 19.38
CA LYS A 30 15.77 -2.46 20.08
C LYS A 30 15.15 -3.85 20.25
N LEU A 31 15.37 -4.75 19.30
CA LEU A 31 14.78 -6.10 19.28
C LEU A 31 15.75 -7.20 19.74
N ASN A 32 16.95 -6.83 20.16
CA ASN A 32 18.01 -7.78 20.52
C ASN A 32 18.26 -8.83 19.42
N ILE A 33 18.41 -8.34 18.18
CA ILE A 33 18.77 -9.12 16.99
C ILE A 33 19.92 -8.44 16.25
N THR A 34 20.65 -9.18 15.43
CA THR A 34 21.69 -8.59 14.58
C THR A 34 21.06 -7.90 13.35
N PRO A 35 21.67 -6.82 12.83
CA PRO A 35 21.21 -6.20 11.58
C PRO A 35 21.19 -7.19 10.40
N GLN A 36 22.10 -8.18 10.42
CA GLN A 36 22.16 -9.24 9.42
C GLN A 36 20.94 -10.15 9.47
N GLN A 37 20.50 -10.57 10.66
CA GLN A 37 19.28 -11.37 10.82
C GLN A 37 18.06 -10.63 10.26
N PHE A 38 17.93 -9.34 10.57
CA PHE A 38 16.84 -8.53 10.04
C PHE A 38 16.90 -8.37 8.51
N SER A 39 18.10 -8.14 7.96
CA SER A 39 18.31 -8.09 6.50
C SER A 39 17.99 -9.41 5.81
N ASP A 40 18.30 -10.55 6.43
CA ASP A 40 18.00 -11.87 5.91
C ASP A 40 16.48 -12.11 5.82
N TRP A 41 15.70 -11.61 6.78
CA TRP A 41 14.23 -11.67 6.74
C TRP A 41 13.65 -10.82 5.61
N ILE A 42 14.10 -9.57 5.46
CA ILE A 42 13.68 -8.68 4.36
C ILE A 42 13.99 -9.32 3.00
N LYS A 43 15.18 -9.92 2.86
CA LYS A 43 15.61 -10.57 1.63
C LYS A 43 15.01 -11.98 1.44
N LYS A 44 14.09 -12.40 2.32
CA LYS A 44 13.47 -13.73 2.34
C LYS A 44 14.47 -14.89 2.31
N ARG A 45 15.67 -14.70 2.86
CA ARG A 45 16.71 -15.74 2.96
C ARG A 45 16.41 -16.72 4.08
N ARG A 46 15.65 -16.28 5.10
CA ARG A 46 15.22 -17.09 6.25
C ARG A 46 13.79 -16.71 6.63
N PRO A 47 12.99 -17.65 7.14
CA PRO A 47 11.71 -17.33 7.75
C PRO A 47 11.92 -16.54 9.05
N ILE A 48 10.90 -15.77 9.43
CA ILE A 48 10.82 -15.05 10.69
C ILE A 48 10.37 -16.04 11.78
N PRO A 49 11.17 -16.26 12.84
CA PRO A 49 10.76 -17.12 13.94
C PRO A 49 9.49 -16.61 14.62
N GLN A 50 8.59 -17.51 15.02
CA GLN A 50 7.30 -17.15 15.64
C GLN A 50 7.46 -16.31 16.91
N GLU A 51 8.48 -16.60 17.72
CA GLU A 51 8.81 -15.86 18.92
C GLU A 51 9.22 -14.42 18.61
N ARG A 52 9.86 -14.18 17.45
CA ARG A 52 10.26 -12.84 17.00
C ARG A 52 9.16 -12.10 16.27
N LEU A 53 8.20 -12.82 15.68
CA LEU A 53 7.11 -12.23 14.94
C LEU A 53 6.28 -11.28 15.81
N HIS A 54 5.95 -11.69 17.04
CA HIS A 54 5.18 -10.87 17.97
C HIS A 54 5.95 -9.62 18.41
N GLU A 55 7.25 -9.73 18.66
CA GLU A 55 8.11 -8.60 19.02
C GLU A 55 8.20 -7.59 17.86
N LEU A 56 8.37 -8.07 16.62
CA LEU A 56 8.37 -7.25 15.42
C LEU A 56 7.03 -6.54 15.22
N ALA A 57 5.94 -7.29 15.31
CA ALA A 57 4.58 -6.79 15.17
C ALA A 57 4.30 -5.67 16.18
N HIS A 58 4.64 -5.90 17.45
CA HIS A 58 4.53 -4.89 18.51
C HIS A 58 5.41 -3.66 18.23
N TYR A 59 6.67 -3.86 17.84
CA TYR A 59 7.60 -2.76 17.56
C TYR A 59 7.13 -1.86 16.42
N PHE A 60 6.55 -2.44 15.37
CA PHE A 60 6.00 -1.68 14.24
C PHE A 60 4.53 -1.28 14.41
N GLY A 61 3.87 -1.65 15.51
CA GLY A 61 2.45 -1.36 15.75
C GLY A 61 1.49 -2.08 14.79
N VAL A 62 1.87 -3.23 14.24
CA VAL A 62 1.03 -3.99 13.29
C VAL A 62 0.63 -5.35 13.84
N VAL A 63 -0.33 -6.01 13.21
CA VAL A 63 -0.67 -7.41 13.55
C VAL A 63 0.39 -8.38 12.98
N PRO A 64 0.74 -9.47 13.68
CA PRO A 64 1.72 -10.48 13.22
C PRO A 64 1.51 -10.95 11.77
N ASP A 65 0.27 -11.29 11.41
CA ASP A 65 -0.09 -11.82 10.09
C ASP A 65 0.05 -10.79 8.95
N ALA A 66 0.20 -9.50 9.28
CA ALA A 66 0.52 -8.49 8.28
C ALA A 66 1.97 -8.59 7.81
N LEU A 67 2.88 -9.12 8.64
CA LEU A 67 4.32 -9.15 8.37
C LEU A 67 4.76 -10.34 7.53
N ILE A 68 4.02 -11.45 7.56
CA ILE A 68 4.46 -12.73 6.97
C ILE A 68 3.48 -13.33 5.96
N ASP A 69 3.99 -14.19 5.10
CA ASP A 69 3.20 -15.13 4.31
C ASP A 69 2.97 -16.46 5.05
N SER A 70 2.29 -17.41 4.39
CA SER A 70 1.97 -18.72 4.96
C SER A 70 3.20 -19.56 5.34
N ASN A 71 4.38 -19.21 4.84
CA ASN A 71 5.65 -19.90 5.10
C ASN A 71 6.55 -19.11 6.06
N TYR A 72 6.00 -18.12 6.77
CA TYR A 72 6.72 -17.26 7.73
C TYR A 72 7.79 -16.37 7.08
N TYR A 73 7.77 -16.15 5.76
CA TYR A 73 8.66 -15.19 5.12
C TYR A 73 8.03 -13.80 5.11
N ALA A 74 8.88 -12.76 5.14
CA ALA A 74 8.41 -11.38 5.09
C ALA A 74 7.48 -11.15 3.90
N LYS A 75 6.24 -10.75 4.15
CA LYS A 75 5.19 -10.69 3.13
C LYS A 75 5.59 -9.68 2.03
N PRO A 76 5.42 -10.04 0.75
CA PRO A 76 5.59 -9.07 -0.34
C PRO A 76 4.48 -8.00 -0.27
N LEU A 77 4.82 -6.75 -0.61
CA LEU A 77 3.83 -5.70 -0.76
C LEU A 77 3.33 -5.60 -2.20
N THR A 78 2.03 -5.80 -2.37
CA THR A 78 1.29 -5.26 -3.53
C THR A 78 1.17 -3.74 -3.40
N LEU A 79 0.92 -3.02 -4.51
CA LEU A 79 0.65 -1.58 -4.47
C LEU A 79 -0.50 -1.23 -3.52
N LEU A 80 -1.63 -1.95 -3.62
CA LEU A 80 -2.77 -1.76 -2.72
C LEU A 80 -2.39 -2.00 -1.25
N GLY A 81 -1.76 -3.14 -0.95
CA GLY A 81 -1.30 -3.45 0.40
C GLY A 81 -0.30 -2.42 0.97
N ARG A 82 0.51 -1.78 0.11
CA ARG A 82 1.41 -0.69 0.51
C ARG A 82 0.62 0.56 0.93
N ILE A 83 -0.38 0.94 0.14
CA ILE A 83 -1.28 2.06 0.44
C ILE A 83 -2.01 1.79 1.76
N GLU A 84 -2.60 0.60 1.90
CA GLU A 84 -3.35 0.22 3.11
C GLU A 84 -2.47 0.16 4.37
N LEU A 85 -1.23 -0.32 4.25
CA LEU A 85 -0.29 -0.30 5.38
C LEU A 85 0.04 1.15 5.80
N HIS A 86 0.31 2.01 4.83
CA HIS A 86 0.62 3.42 5.11
C HIS A 86 -0.58 4.14 5.73
N MET A 87 -1.80 3.88 5.27
CA MET A 87 -3.02 4.43 5.87
C MET A 87 -3.13 4.08 7.36
N ARG A 88 -2.91 2.80 7.71
CA ARG A 88 -2.95 2.34 9.10
C ARG A 88 -1.89 3.03 9.97
N LEU A 89 -0.68 3.20 9.45
CA LEU A 89 0.38 3.88 10.20
C LEU A 89 0.08 5.37 10.41
N VAL A 90 -0.48 6.05 9.41
CA VAL A 90 -0.92 7.44 9.54
C VAL A 90 -2.03 7.55 10.59
N GLU A 91 -3.00 6.64 10.57
CA GLU A 91 -4.08 6.58 11.57
C GLU A 91 -3.55 6.38 12.99
N GLN A 92 -2.60 5.46 13.16
CA GLN A 92 -1.96 5.24 14.46
C GLN A 92 -1.17 6.46 14.93
N LYS A 93 -0.49 7.16 14.00
CA LYS A 93 0.27 8.37 14.32
C LYS A 93 -0.64 9.51 14.76
N ILE A 94 -1.77 9.70 14.07
CA ILE A 94 -2.80 10.68 14.46
C ILE A 94 -3.33 10.33 15.85
N ALA A 95 -3.75 9.08 16.09
CA ALA A 95 -4.28 8.66 17.38
C ALA A 95 -3.27 8.85 18.52
N ALA A 96 -1.98 8.59 18.28
CA ALA A 96 -0.93 8.82 19.26
C ALA A 96 -0.70 10.31 19.57
N LEU A 97 -0.80 11.18 18.56
CA LEU A 97 -0.70 12.64 18.74
C LEU A 97 -1.92 13.18 19.50
N GLU A 98 -3.12 12.72 19.18
CA GLU A 98 -4.35 13.06 19.91
C GLU A 98 -4.26 12.65 21.38
N ALA A 99 -3.81 11.42 21.67
CA ALA A 99 -3.63 10.94 23.03
C ALA A 99 -2.55 11.72 23.81
N ALA A 100 -1.55 12.27 23.11
CA ALA A 100 -0.52 13.13 23.69
C ALA A 100 -0.97 14.60 23.87
N GLY A 101 -2.19 14.95 23.44
CA GLY A 101 -2.70 16.32 23.50
C GLY A 101 -2.01 17.27 22.52
N ALA A 102 -1.49 16.75 21.40
CA ALA A 102 -0.88 17.57 20.36
C ALA A 102 -1.89 18.55 19.75
N GLU A 103 -1.39 19.69 19.26
CA GLU A 103 -2.25 20.68 18.61
C GLU A 103 -2.69 20.21 17.23
N ARG A 104 -3.82 20.75 16.77
CA ARG A 104 -4.38 20.38 15.46
C ARG A 104 -3.41 20.67 14.31
N GLU A 105 -2.64 21.75 14.41
CA GLU A 105 -1.66 22.14 13.39
C GLU A 105 -0.57 21.08 13.19
N ASP A 106 -0.16 20.38 14.26
CA ASP A 106 0.81 19.27 14.19
C ASP A 106 0.22 18.02 13.50
N MET A 107 -1.10 17.88 13.53
CA MET A 107 -1.82 16.73 12.97
C MET A 107 -2.27 16.95 11.51
N GLU A 108 -2.39 18.19 11.07
CA GLU A 108 -2.87 18.56 9.73
C GLU A 108 -2.09 17.86 8.58
N PRO A 109 -0.75 17.73 8.62
CA PRO A 109 -0.01 17.02 7.57
C PRO A 109 -0.43 15.55 7.45
N TYR A 110 -0.79 14.90 8.56
CA TYR A 110 -1.21 13.51 8.59
C TYR A 110 -2.63 13.35 8.05
N TYR A 111 -3.53 14.30 8.32
CA TYR A 111 -4.87 14.31 7.74
C TYR A 111 -4.84 14.48 6.21
N GLU A 112 -4.05 15.41 5.70
CA GLU A 112 -3.89 15.58 4.26
C GLU A 112 -3.21 14.35 3.63
N LYS A 113 -2.24 13.73 4.33
CA LYS A 113 -1.67 12.45 3.88
C LYS A 113 -2.71 11.34 3.82
N GLN A 114 -3.56 11.21 4.83
CA GLN A 114 -4.63 10.20 4.86
C GLN A 114 -5.61 10.38 3.71
N LYS A 115 -6.00 11.62 3.41
CA LYS A 115 -6.87 11.96 2.28
C LYS A 115 -6.24 11.62 0.94
N GLY A 116 -4.95 11.92 0.76
CA GLY A 116 -4.19 11.51 -0.42
C GLY A 116 -4.17 9.99 -0.59
N LEU A 117 -3.84 9.25 0.47
CA LEU A 117 -3.81 7.78 0.45
C LEU A 117 -5.19 7.16 0.16
N ARG A 118 -6.28 7.76 0.64
CA ARG A 118 -7.64 7.30 0.31
C ARG A 118 -7.93 7.42 -1.19
N ARG A 119 -7.54 8.52 -1.83
CA ARG A 119 -7.67 8.69 -3.29
C ARG A 119 -6.82 7.66 -4.04
N GLU A 120 -5.55 7.52 -3.66
CA GLU A 120 -4.65 6.51 -4.25
C GLU A 120 -5.23 5.09 -4.15
N ARG A 121 -5.83 4.76 -2.99
CA ARG A 121 -6.48 3.46 -2.77
C ARG A 121 -7.66 3.24 -3.72
N GLU A 122 -8.52 4.24 -3.85
CA GLU A 122 -9.67 4.14 -4.75
C GLU A 122 -9.25 3.95 -6.20
N ASP A 123 -8.21 4.67 -6.64
CA ASP A 123 -7.68 4.58 -7.99
C ASP A 123 -7.07 3.20 -8.25
N GLU A 124 -6.28 2.67 -7.30
CA GLU A 124 -5.71 1.32 -7.41
C GLU A 124 -6.81 0.25 -7.48
N ILE A 125 -7.91 0.40 -6.72
CA ILE A 125 -9.06 -0.51 -6.81
C ILE A 125 -9.73 -0.44 -8.19
N ARG A 126 -9.91 0.77 -8.74
CA ARG A 126 -10.48 0.96 -10.09
C ARG A 126 -9.59 0.30 -11.14
N LEU A 127 -8.28 0.51 -11.07
CA LEU A 127 -7.28 -0.10 -11.96
C LEU A 127 -7.28 -1.63 -11.85
N ALA A 128 -7.29 -2.18 -10.64
CA ALA A 128 -7.31 -3.62 -10.42
C ALA A 128 -8.58 -4.27 -11.02
N ARG A 129 -9.74 -3.61 -10.89
CA ARG A 129 -10.99 -4.05 -11.50
C ARG A 129 -10.94 -4.03 -13.02
N ALA A 130 -10.45 -2.93 -13.61
CA ALA A 130 -10.30 -2.83 -15.06
C ALA A 130 -9.33 -3.89 -15.61
N ALA A 131 -8.20 -4.10 -14.93
CA ALA A 131 -7.22 -5.11 -15.30
C ALA A 131 -7.81 -6.53 -15.26
N GLU A 132 -8.64 -6.84 -14.27
CA GLU A 132 -9.32 -8.14 -14.19
C GLU A 132 -10.31 -8.35 -15.34
N LEU A 133 -11.11 -7.34 -15.67
CA LEU A 133 -12.03 -7.40 -16.81
C LEU A 133 -11.28 -7.67 -18.13
N LEU A 134 -10.14 -7.00 -18.34
CA LEU A 134 -9.31 -7.20 -19.52
C LEU A 134 -8.67 -8.61 -19.58
N ARG A 135 -8.32 -9.19 -18.43
CA ARG A 135 -7.74 -10.54 -18.35
C ARG A 135 -8.71 -11.65 -18.78
N GLN A 136 -10.02 -11.44 -18.63
CA GLN A 136 -11.04 -12.42 -19.03
C GLN A 136 -11.07 -12.64 -20.55
N GLY A 137 -10.49 -11.72 -21.32
CA GLY A 137 -10.30 -11.88 -22.76
C GLY A 137 -11.55 -11.66 -23.60
N ASP A 138 -12.64 -11.19 -23.02
CA ASP A 138 -13.87 -10.86 -23.74
C ASP A 138 -13.64 -9.69 -24.71
N HIS A 139 -13.97 -9.90 -25.99
CA HIS A 139 -13.79 -8.91 -27.04
C HIS A 139 -14.78 -7.73 -26.91
N GLN A 140 -16.01 -7.99 -26.46
CA GLN A 140 -17.00 -6.93 -26.26
C GLN A 140 -16.56 -6.01 -25.13
N ILE A 141 -16.09 -6.58 -24.01
CA ILE A 141 -15.56 -5.79 -22.88
C ILE A 141 -14.38 -4.93 -23.32
N ARG A 142 -13.45 -5.49 -24.11
CA ARG A 142 -12.31 -4.72 -24.64
C ARG A 142 -12.77 -3.54 -25.52
N SER A 143 -13.66 -3.81 -26.47
CA SER A 143 -14.18 -2.77 -27.36
C SER A 143 -14.89 -1.65 -26.60
N ILE A 144 -15.65 -1.99 -25.54
CA ILE A 144 -16.32 -0.99 -24.69
C ILE A 144 -15.29 -0.14 -23.94
N ILE A 145 -14.26 -0.77 -23.35
CA ILE A 145 -13.20 -0.05 -22.64
C ILE A 145 -12.47 0.89 -23.60
N ASP A 146 -12.10 0.42 -24.79
CA ASP A 146 -11.38 1.21 -25.79
C ASP A 146 -12.22 2.44 -26.22
N GLU A 147 -13.52 2.26 -26.52
CA GLU A 147 -14.39 3.39 -26.88
C GLU A 147 -14.52 4.41 -25.74
N VAL A 148 -14.66 3.95 -24.50
CA VAL A 148 -14.72 4.85 -23.33
C VAL A 148 -13.41 5.62 -23.16
N LEU A 149 -12.26 4.95 -23.32
CA LEU A 149 -10.96 5.59 -23.22
C LEU A 149 -10.75 6.62 -24.33
N ASP A 150 -11.08 6.31 -25.58
CA ASP A 150 -10.97 7.22 -26.72
C ASP A 150 -11.77 8.52 -26.48
N VAL A 151 -13.00 8.40 -25.97
CA VAL A 151 -13.85 9.56 -25.66
C VAL A 151 -13.28 10.41 -24.52
N LEU A 152 -12.71 9.76 -23.48
CA LEU A 152 -12.07 10.45 -22.36
C LEU A 152 -10.78 11.16 -22.79
N GLU A 153 -9.94 10.51 -23.59
CA GLU A 153 -8.68 11.06 -24.12
C GLU A 153 -8.93 12.25 -25.06
N ALA A 154 -10.02 12.21 -25.82
CA ALA A 154 -10.48 13.34 -26.64
C ALA A 154 -11.11 14.49 -25.82
N GLY A 155 -11.27 14.34 -24.51
CA GLY A 155 -11.85 15.36 -23.63
C GLY A 155 -13.38 15.50 -23.73
N HIS A 156 -14.06 14.53 -24.36
CA HIS A 156 -15.51 14.56 -24.62
C HIS A 156 -16.33 13.97 -23.45
N VAL A 157 -15.98 14.35 -22.22
CA VAL A 157 -16.55 13.78 -20.99
C VAL A 157 -18.08 13.98 -20.91
N ASP A 158 -18.58 15.15 -21.33
CA ASP A 158 -20.02 15.45 -21.30
C ASP A 158 -20.84 14.61 -22.29
N GLU A 159 -20.24 14.17 -23.40
CA GLU A 159 -20.88 13.23 -24.32
C GLU A 159 -21.00 11.85 -23.69
N LEU A 160 -19.92 11.36 -23.09
CA LEU A 160 -19.90 10.08 -22.39
C LEU A 160 -20.95 10.04 -21.27
N ILE A 161 -21.01 11.08 -20.45
CA ILE A 161 -22.00 11.18 -19.36
C ILE A 161 -23.43 11.11 -19.90
N ARG A 162 -23.72 11.77 -21.04
CA ARG A 162 -25.05 11.72 -21.65
C ARG A 162 -25.41 10.34 -22.18
N LYS A 163 -24.46 9.63 -22.80
CA LYS A 163 -24.66 8.25 -23.27
C LYS A 163 -24.97 7.32 -22.09
N LEU A 164 -24.14 7.36 -21.05
CA LEU A 164 -24.32 6.52 -19.86
C LEU A 164 -25.63 6.78 -19.10
N LYS A 165 -26.11 8.03 -19.07
CA LYS A 165 -27.39 8.38 -18.43
C LYS A 165 -28.63 7.98 -19.24
N ARG A 166 -28.51 7.88 -20.57
CA ARG A 166 -29.64 7.52 -21.46
C ARG A 166 -30.02 6.05 -21.42
N GLU A 167 -29.08 5.17 -21.08
CA GLU A 167 -29.33 3.71 -21.00
C GLU A 167 -29.83 3.26 -19.62
N GLY A 168 -29.95 4.18 -18.66
CA GLY A 168 -30.43 3.92 -17.29
C GLY A 168 -31.84 4.43 -16.98
N SER A 169 -32.65 4.79 -17.99
CA SER A 169 -34.07 5.21 -17.86
C SER A 169 -35.00 4.27 -18.63
#